data_AF-A0A5D2AZ25-F1
#
_entry.id   AF-A0A5D2AZ25-F1
#
_cell.length_a   1.000
_cell.length_b   1.000
_cell.length_c   1.000
_cell.angle_alpha   90.00
_cell.angle_beta   90.00
_cell.angle_gamma   90.00
#
_symmetry.space_group_name_H-M   'P 1'
#
loop_
_entity.id
_entity.type
_entity.pdbx_description
1 polymer ?
#
loop_
_entity_poly.entity_id
_entity_poly.type
_entity_poly.pdbx_seq_one_letter_code
_entity_poly.pdbx_strand_id
1 'polypeptide(L)'
;MPAEKLEERLAGVPVYALSNSEEEFVLVSGVSTKKSLGLLCFKKEDAEALLEQMKSMDPGMRKGGSKVVAVALNKVVQLQVANVALRLVPESTQIKNALRERERAGFSNDSFPGVPVFQSRSLVLRSQNKSYRPVFFRKEDLEQSLLRASRDQNQLNPAFRPGDIQVAVFEDIIKGMKDTSTSNWDDVVFIPPGFDVSTDPTQLQQ
;
A
#
# COMPACT_ATOMS: atom_id res chain seq x y z
N MET A 1 6.88 -17.90 3.26
CA MET A 1 7.73 -17.01 4.09
C MET A 1 7.29 -17.07 5.56
N PRO A 2 8.19 -16.99 6.58
CA PRO A 2 7.79 -16.82 7.98
C PRO A 2 7.02 -15.50 8.17
N ALA A 3 5.98 -15.50 9.01
CA ALA A 3 5.13 -14.33 9.26
C ALA A 3 5.95 -13.09 9.69
N GLU A 4 7.00 -13.30 10.49
CA GLU A 4 7.92 -12.27 11.00
C GLU A 4 8.53 -11.41 9.88
N LYS A 5 8.95 -12.02 8.76
CA LYS A 5 9.51 -11.28 7.63
C LYS A 5 8.49 -10.42 6.90
N LEU A 6 7.20 -10.76 6.98
CA LEU A 6 6.13 -9.95 6.41
C LEU A 6 5.89 -8.72 7.27
N GLU A 7 6.01 -8.89 8.58
CA GLU A 7 5.81 -7.79 9.53
C GLU A 7 6.84 -6.70 9.33
N GLU A 8 8.12 -7.07 9.22
CA GLU A 8 9.20 -6.13 8.99
C GLU A 8 9.00 -5.34 7.70
N ARG A 9 8.57 -6.01 6.62
CA ARG A 9 8.38 -5.39 5.30
C ARG A 9 7.23 -4.40 5.25
N LEU A 10 6.24 -4.53 6.13
CA LEU A 10 5.05 -3.67 6.16
C LEU A 10 5.06 -2.67 7.32
N ALA A 11 6.01 -2.77 8.25
CA ALA A 11 6.09 -1.91 9.44
C ALA A 11 6.24 -0.43 9.10
N GLY A 12 6.93 -0.11 8.01
CA GLY A 12 7.16 1.26 7.57
C GLY A 12 5.99 1.92 6.83
N VAL A 13 4.92 1.17 6.49
CA VAL A 13 3.83 1.69 5.66
C VAL A 13 2.68 2.17 6.56
N PRO A 14 2.42 3.49 6.65
CA PRO A 14 1.31 3.99 7.43
C PRO A 14 -0.02 3.82 6.70
N VAL A 15 -1.06 3.47 7.46
CA VAL A 15 -2.47 3.62 7.07
C VAL A 15 -3.20 4.39 8.17
N TYR A 16 -4.31 5.03 7.82
CA TYR A 16 -5.01 5.97 8.69
C TYR A 16 -6.40 5.43 9.02
N ALA A 17 -6.64 5.25 10.32
CA ALA A 17 -7.91 4.78 10.87
C ALA A 17 -8.62 5.93 11.59
N LEU A 18 -9.93 5.80 11.77
CA LEU A 18 -10.70 6.64 12.66
C LEU A 18 -10.73 6.02 14.06
N SER A 19 -10.52 6.85 15.08
CA SER A 19 -10.60 6.45 16.48
C SER A 19 -11.60 7.32 17.25
N ASN A 20 -12.29 6.73 18.23
CA ASN A 20 -13.16 7.45 19.16
C ASN A 20 -12.35 8.05 20.33
N SER A 21 -13.03 8.69 21.30
CA SER A 21 -12.39 9.24 22.51
C SER A 21 -11.72 8.20 23.40
N GLU A 22 -12.09 6.93 23.28
CA GLU A 22 -11.52 5.80 24.03
C GLU A 22 -10.36 5.14 23.28
N GLU A 23 -9.90 5.76 22.19
CA GLU A 23 -8.82 5.26 21.33
C GLU A 23 -9.13 3.93 20.62
N GLU A 24 -10.41 3.58 20.51
CA GLU A 24 -10.87 2.40 19.78
C GLU A 24 -11.17 2.74 18.32
N PHE A 25 -10.97 1.76 17.42
CA PHE A 25 -11.29 1.94 16.02
C PHE A 25 -12.79 2.09 15.79
N VAL A 26 -13.15 3.13 15.05
CA VAL A 26 -14.53 3.33 14.59
C VAL A 26 -14.82 2.30 13.49
N LEU A 27 -15.89 1.52 13.69
CA LEU A 27 -16.35 0.53 12.73
C LEU A 27 -17.72 0.92 12.17
N VAL A 28 -17.92 0.71 10.87
CA VAL A 28 -19.20 0.89 10.19
C VAL A 28 -19.99 -0.41 10.23
N SER A 29 -21.16 -0.40 10.85
CA SER A 29 -22.04 -1.58 10.88
C SER A 29 -22.73 -1.79 9.54
N GLY A 30 -22.54 -2.96 8.93
CA GLY A 30 -23.26 -3.34 7.73
C GLY A 30 -24.71 -3.71 8.05
N VAL A 31 -25.67 -2.90 7.57
CA VAL A 31 -27.12 -3.13 7.75
C VAL A 31 -27.59 -4.52 7.30
N SER A 32 -26.89 -5.14 6.34
CA SER A 32 -27.27 -6.43 5.76
C SER A 32 -26.43 -7.63 6.25
N THR A 33 -25.23 -7.41 6.80
CA THR A 33 -24.25 -8.50 7.01
C THR A 33 -24.02 -8.88 8.47
N LYS A 34 -24.58 -8.12 9.44
CA LYS A 34 -24.23 -8.22 10.88
C LYS A 34 -22.72 -8.15 11.17
N LYS A 35 -21.92 -7.72 10.18
CA LYS A 35 -20.48 -7.56 10.30
C LYS A 35 -20.16 -6.07 10.38
N SER A 36 -19.18 -5.76 11.22
CA SER A 36 -18.63 -4.43 11.34
C SER A 36 -17.48 -4.27 10.34
N LEU A 37 -17.33 -3.09 9.76
CA LEU A 37 -16.32 -2.78 8.75
C LEU A 37 -15.40 -1.67 9.27
N GLY A 38 -14.12 -1.97 9.46
CA GLY A 38 -13.10 -0.96 9.71
C GLY A 38 -12.52 -0.45 8.39
N LEU A 39 -12.43 0.88 8.23
CA LEU A 39 -11.85 1.51 7.06
C LEU A 39 -10.45 2.06 7.40
N LEU A 40 -9.50 1.79 6.50
CA LEU A 40 -8.09 2.13 6.67
C LEU A 40 -7.58 2.81 5.41
N CYS A 41 -7.42 4.12 5.45
CA CYS A 41 -7.03 4.91 4.29
C CYS A 41 -5.50 4.95 4.14
N PHE A 42 -5.00 4.89 2.91
CA PHE A 42 -3.56 5.11 2.63
C PHE A 42 -3.17 6.59 2.70
N LYS A 43 -4.14 7.49 2.65
CA LYS A 43 -3.94 8.94 2.70
C LYS A 43 -4.67 9.54 3.89
N LYS A 44 -3.95 10.37 4.64
CA LYS A 44 -4.46 11.01 5.86
C LYS A 44 -5.64 11.91 5.57
N GLU A 45 -5.56 12.70 4.50
CA GLU A 45 -6.61 13.65 4.11
C GLU A 45 -7.91 12.91 3.74
N ASP A 46 -7.81 11.70 3.17
CA ASP A 46 -8.98 10.88 2.85
C ASP A 46 -9.66 10.34 4.13
N ALA A 47 -8.86 9.97 5.15
CA ALA A 47 -9.40 9.62 6.46
C ALA A 47 -10.01 10.83 7.19
N GLU A 48 -9.39 12.01 7.09
CA GLU A 48 -9.93 13.25 7.66
C GLU A 48 -11.25 13.64 6.99
N ALA A 49 -11.33 13.56 5.66
CA ALA A 49 -12.58 13.78 4.93
C ALA A 49 -13.68 12.79 5.35
N LEU A 50 -13.33 11.51 5.51
CA LEU A 50 -14.26 10.49 6.01
C LEU A 50 -14.75 10.81 7.44
N LEU A 51 -13.84 11.26 8.32
CA LEU A 51 -14.20 11.66 9.67
C LEU A 51 -15.21 12.81 9.68
N GLU A 52 -14.99 13.84 8.87
CA GLU A 52 -15.89 14.98 8.76
C GLU A 52 -17.26 14.57 8.19
N GLN A 53 -17.27 13.67 7.20
CA GLN A 53 -18.52 13.08 6.72
C GLN A 53 -19.26 12.32 7.82
N MET A 54 -18.59 11.48 8.59
CA MET A 54 -19.23 10.74 9.68
C MET A 54 -19.74 11.66 10.79
N LYS A 55 -18.97 12.69 11.18
CA LYS A 55 -19.43 13.74 12.11
C LYS A 55 -20.67 14.46 11.59
N SER A 56 -20.79 14.65 10.28
CA SER A 56 -21.98 15.28 9.70
C SER A 56 -23.24 14.42 9.90
N MET A 57 -23.09 13.09 9.82
CA MET A 57 -24.17 12.09 9.91
C MET A 57 -24.53 11.71 11.34
N ASP A 58 -23.56 11.61 12.24
CA ASP A 58 -23.75 11.24 13.65
C ASP A 58 -23.32 12.38 14.60
N PRO A 59 -24.28 13.08 15.23
CA PRO A 59 -23.98 14.11 16.24
C PRO A 59 -23.21 13.59 17.45
N GLY A 60 -23.28 12.28 17.77
CA GLY A 60 -22.52 11.65 18.84
C GLY A 60 -21.01 11.69 18.58
N MET A 61 -20.59 11.47 17.34
CA MET A 61 -19.18 11.55 16.93
C MET A 61 -18.59 12.96 17.03
N ARG A 62 -19.42 14.01 16.97
CA ARG A 62 -18.97 15.41 17.15
C ARG A 62 -18.54 15.70 18.59
N LYS A 63 -19.20 15.07 19.56
CA LYS A 63 -18.97 15.31 20.99
C LYS A 63 -17.88 14.42 21.58
N GLY A 64 -17.63 13.26 20.97
CA GLY A 64 -16.76 12.21 21.50
C GLY A 64 -15.29 12.26 21.04
N GLY A 65 -14.70 13.43 20.76
CA GLY A 65 -13.24 13.55 20.57
C GLY A 65 -12.63 12.72 19.42
N SER A 66 -13.44 12.32 18.43
CA SER A 66 -13.00 11.41 17.36
C SER A 66 -11.86 12.02 16.54
N LYS A 67 -10.81 11.22 16.28
CA LYS A 67 -9.57 11.65 15.61
C LYS A 67 -9.07 10.62 14.60
N VAL A 68 -8.28 11.08 13.63
CA VAL A 68 -7.54 10.20 12.71
C VAL A 68 -6.24 9.76 13.38
N VAL A 69 -5.97 8.46 13.37
CA VAL A 69 -4.75 7.86 13.91
C VAL A 69 -3.98 7.11 12.83
N ALA A 70 -2.66 7.22 12.86
CA ALA A 70 -1.79 6.44 12.00
C ALA A 70 -1.56 5.05 12.63
N VAL A 71 -1.67 4.02 11.82
CA VAL A 71 -1.48 2.61 12.19
C VAL A 71 -0.52 2.00 11.18
N ALA A 72 0.44 1.20 11.65
CA ALA A 72 1.34 0.49 10.76
C ALA A 72 0.60 -0.65 10.04
N LEU A 73 0.79 -0.77 8.73
CA LEU A 73 0.09 -1.73 7.88
C LEU A 73 0.36 -3.19 8.29
N ASN A 74 1.56 -3.48 8.82
CA ASN A 74 1.87 -4.81 9.35
C ASN A 74 0.92 -5.23 10.47
N LYS A 75 0.55 -4.32 11.38
CA LYS A 75 -0.38 -4.60 12.47
C LYS A 75 -1.77 -4.88 11.92
N VAL A 76 -2.22 -4.07 10.97
CA VAL A 76 -3.52 -4.24 10.31
C VAL A 76 -3.66 -5.59 9.61
N VAL A 77 -2.66 -6.03 8.87
CA VAL A 77 -2.71 -7.28 8.09
C VAL A 77 -2.84 -8.53 8.98
N GLN A 78 -2.51 -8.39 10.27
CA GLN A 78 -2.64 -9.44 11.29
C GLN A 78 -3.91 -9.34 12.12
N LEU A 79 -4.56 -8.16 12.16
CA LEU A 79 -5.76 -7.98 12.96
C LEU A 79 -6.88 -8.89 12.44
N GLN A 80 -7.20 -9.89 13.24
CA GLN A 80 -8.32 -10.80 13.08
C GLN A 80 -9.25 -10.58 14.27
N VAL A 81 -10.31 -9.80 14.07
CA VAL A 81 -11.33 -9.57 15.10
C VAL A 81 -12.62 -10.24 14.64
N ALA A 82 -13.23 -11.04 15.53
CA ALA A 82 -14.46 -11.75 15.22
C ALA A 82 -15.54 -10.76 14.74
N ASN A 83 -16.21 -11.08 13.63
CA ASN A 83 -17.25 -10.26 13.01
C ASN A 83 -16.82 -8.86 12.52
N VAL A 84 -15.52 -8.59 12.42
CA VAL A 84 -15.00 -7.35 11.82
C VAL A 84 -14.25 -7.67 10.53
N ALA A 85 -14.65 -7.01 9.45
CA ALA A 85 -13.86 -6.94 8.22
C ALA A 85 -13.04 -5.64 8.23
N LEU A 86 -11.79 -5.70 7.83
CA LEU A 86 -10.98 -4.51 7.60
C LEU A 86 -10.84 -4.30 6.10
N ARG A 87 -11.08 -3.07 5.64
CA ARG A 87 -10.93 -2.69 4.24
C ARG A 87 -9.93 -1.56 4.10
N LEU A 88 -8.92 -1.84 3.28
CA LEU A 88 -7.97 -0.84 2.84
C LEU A 88 -8.63 0.07 1.79
N VAL A 89 -8.42 1.38 1.94
CA VAL A 89 -8.92 2.40 1.05
C VAL A 89 -7.72 3.06 0.36
N PRO A 90 -7.48 2.72 -0.93
CA PRO A 90 -6.36 3.29 -1.67
C PRO A 90 -6.64 4.74 -2.09
N GLU A 91 -5.56 5.48 -2.35
CA GLU A 91 -5.65 6.83 -2.91
C GLU A 91 -6.31 6.79 -4.31
N SER A 92 -7.26 7.69 -4.56
CA SER A 92 -7.95 7.75 -5.86
C SER A 92 -7.01 8.02 -7.04
N THR A 93 -5.92 8.76 -6.82
CA THR A 93 -4.86 9.00 -7.80
C THR A 93 -4.15 7.71 -8.18
N GLN A 94 -3.86 6.84 -7.21
CA GLN A 94 -3.19 5.57 -7.47
C GLN A 94 -4.10 4.57 -8.19
N ILE A 95 -5.41 4.62 -7.95
CA ILE A 95 -6.38 3.87 -8.77
C ILE A 95 -6.37 4.34 -10.22
N LYS A 96 -6.39 5.67 -10.47
CA LYS A 96 -6.31 6.22 -11.83
C LYS A 96 -4.99 5.83 -12.52
N ASN A 97 -3.88 5.90 -11.79
CA ASN A 97 -2.57 5.48 -12.28
C ASN A 97 -2.55 4.00 -12.65
N ALA A 98 -3.11 3.14 -11.80
CA ALA A 98 -3.20 1.70 -12.03
C ALA A 98 -4.01 1.35 -13.29
N LEU A 99 -5.15 2.01 -13.48
CA LEU A 99 -6.00 1.81 -14.66
C LEU A 99 -5.28 2.23 -15.95
N ARG A 100 -4.59 3.37 -15.94
CA ARG A 100 -3.78 3.84 -17.09
C ARG A 100 -2.68 2.85 -17.47
N GLU A 101 -1.95 2.31 -16.49
CA GLU A 101 -0.90 1.32 -16.78
C GLU A 101 -1.47 -0.02 -17.26
N ARG A 102 -2.64 -0.42 -16.77
CA ARG A 102 -3.37 -1.59 -17.28
C ARG A 102 -3.84 -1.39 -18.72
N GLU A 103 -4.39 -0.22 -19.04
CA GLU A 103 -4.80 0.15 -20.39
C GLU A 103 -3.62 0.10 -21.37
N ARG A 104 -2.47 0.67 -20.98
CA ARG A 104 -1.21 0.59 -21.75
C ARG A 104 -0.72 -0.83 -21.98
N ALA A 105 -1.01 -1.74 -21.06
CA ALA A 105 -0.69 -3.16 -21.18
C ALA A 105 -1.76 -3.97 -21.95
N GLY A 106 -2.81 -3.32 -22.48
CA GLY A 106 -3.86 -3.94 -23.28
C GLY A 106 -5.05 -4.47 -22.48
N PHE A 107 -5.18 -4.14 -21.20
CA PHE A 107 -6.35 -4.50 -20.38
C PHE A 107 -7.37 -3.37 -20.35
N SER A 108 -8.64 -3.67 -20.64
CA SER A 108 -9.72 -2.68 -20.77
C SER A 108 -10.70 -2.67 -19.59
N ASN A 109 -10.23 -2.92 -18.36
CA ASN A 109 -11.10 -2.94 -17.18
C ASN A 109 -11.22 -1.54 -16.58
N ASP A 110 -12.46 -1.10 -16.35
CA ASP A 110 -12.74 0.23 -15.76
C ASP A 110 -12.59 0.28 -14.23
N SER A 111 -12.28 -0.86 -13.59
CA SER A 111 -12.20 -0.98 -12.14
C SER A 111 -10.95 -1.75 -11.69
N PHE A 112 -10.41 -1.33 -10.54
CA PHE A 112 -9.25 -1.95 -9.91
C PHE A 112 -9.66 -2.60 -8.57
N PRO A 113 -9.55 -3.94 -8.43
CA PRO A 113 -10.18 -4.68 -7.34
C PRO A 113 -9.29 -4.80 -6.08
N GLY A 114 -8.81 -3.68 -5.54
CA GLY A 114 -8.00 -3.68 -4.31
C GLY A 114 -7.05 -2.48 -4.23
N VAL A 115 -5.98 -2.62 -3.44
CA VAL A 115 -4.95 -1.59 -3.34
C VAL A 115 -3.93 -1.78 -4.46
N PRO A 116 -3.78 -0.80 -5.36
CA PRO A 116 -2.78 -0.88 -6.42
C PRO A 116 -1.38 -0.72 -5.84
N VAL A 117 -0.47 -1.56 -6.33
CA VAL A 117 0.97 -1.40 -6.12
C VAL A 117 1.69 -1.51 -7.44
N PHE A 118 2.82 -0.81 -7.54
CA PHE A 118 3.59 -0.61 -8.76
C PHE A 118 4.96 -1.24 -8.62
N GLN A 119 5.42 -1.92 -9.68
CA GLN A 119 6.76 -2.50 -9.76
C GLN A 119 7.33 -2.28 -11.17
N SER A 120 8.64 -2.35 -11.32
CA SER A 120 9.31 -2.36 -12.61
C SER A 120 10.24 -3.55 -12.73
N ARG A 121 10.33 -4.13 -13.93
CA ARG A 121 11.29 -5.20 -14.25
C ARG A 121 12.73 -4.70 -14.33
N SER A 122 12.89 -3.39 -14.52
CA SER A 122 14.17 -2.71 -14.67
C SER A 122 14.70 -2.14 -13.35
N LEU A 123 13.98 -2.32 -12.24
CA LEU A 123 14.41 -1.89 -10.91
C LEU A 123 14.60 -3.08 -9.97
N VAL A 124 15.82 -3.21 -9.44
CA VAL A 124 16.18 -4.23 -8.45
C VAL A 124 17.03 -3.56 -7.38
N LEU A 125 16.70 -3.81 -6.11
CA LEU A 125 17.51 -3.36 -4.99
C LEU A 125 18.53 -4.44 -4.64
N ARG A 126 19.79 -4.04 -4.49
CA ARG A 126 20.86 -4.93 -4.08
C ARG A 126 21.30 -4.55 -2.68
N SER A 127 21.24 -5.50 -1.77
CA SER A 127 21.80 -5.37 -0.43
C SER A 127 22.60 -6.63 -0.12
N GLN A 128 23.88 -6.44 0.20
CA GLN A 128 24.85 -7.54 0.35
C GLN A 128 24.85 -8.43 -0.91
N ASN A 129 24.65 -9.75 -0.75
CA ASN A 129 24.55 -10.72 -1.85
C ASN A 129 23.10 -11.07 -2.22
N LYS A 130 22.12 -10.21 -1.90
CA LYS A 130 20.71 -10.45 -2.21
C LYS A 130 20.15 -9.35 -3.09
N SER A 131 19.32 -9.78 -4.04
CA SER A 131 18.53 -8.91 -4.91
C SER A 131 17.08 -8.94 -4.44
N TYR A 132 16.45 -7.77 -4.39
CA TYR A 132 15.07 -7.60 -3.98
C TYR A 132 14.30 -6.83 -5.05
N ARG A 133 13.04 -7.19 -5.26
CA ARG A 133 12.10 -6.49 -6.14
C ARG A 133 11.31 -5.48 -5.32
N PRO A 134 11.55 -4.17 -5.50
CA PRO A 134 10.80 -3.15 -4.80
C PRO A 134 9.37 -3.02 -5.37
N VAL A 135 8.40 -2.88 -4.48
CA VAL A 135 6.98 -2.70 -4.78
C VAL A 135 6.50 -1.44 -4.08
N PHE A 136 5.98 -0.49 -4.86
CA PHE A 136 5.64 0.86 -4.41
C PHE A 136 4.12 1.03 -4.30
N PHE A 137 3.65 1.73 -3.26
CA PHE A 137 2.24 2.11 -3.14
C PHE A 137 1.88 3.35 -3.97
N ARG A 138 2.88 4.15 -4.37
CA ARG A 138 2.72 5.31 -5.24
C ARG A 138 3.49 5.12 -6.52
N LYS A 139 2.83 5.35 -7.66
CA LYS A 139 3.47 5.28 -8.96
C LYS A 139 4.61 6.29 -9.09
N GLU A 140 4.39 7.48 -8.54
CA GLU A 140 5.34 8.59 -8.60
C GLU A 140 6.67 8.22 -7.92
N ASP A 141 6.63 7.50 -6.80
CA ASP A 141 7.83 7.05 -6.09
C ASP A 141 8.64 6.03 -6.92
N LEU A 142 7.95 5.13 -7.64
CA LEU A 142 8.59 4.22 -8.58
C LEU A 142 9.21 4.98 -9.76
N GLU A 143 8.48 5.92 -10.36
CA GLU A 143 8.96 6.72 -11.49
C GLU A 143 10.19 7.56 -11.11
N GLN A 144 10.22 8.14 -9.91
CA GLN A 144 11.39 8.84 -9.39
C GLN A 144 12.59 7.90 -9.18
N SER A 145 12.35 6.71 -8.61
CA SER A 145 13.40 5.71 -8.42
C SER A 145 14.00 5.26 -9.76
N LEU A 146 13.17 5.05 -10.78
CA LEU A 146 13.60 4.71 -12.14
C LEU A 146 14.37 5.86 -12.80
N LEU A 147 13.89 7.10 -12.64
CA LEU A 147 14.57 8.29 -13.16
C LEU A 147 15.97 8.41 -12.55
N ARG A 148 16.10 8.27 -11.24
CA ARG A 148 17.39 8.33 -10.56
C ARG A 148 18.32 7.22 -11.04
N ALA A 149 17.87 5.96 -11.00
CA ALA A 149 18.66 4.83 -11.46
C ALA A 149 19.14 4.98 -12.91
N SER A 150 18.29 5.52 -13.79
CA SER A 150 18.65 5.77 -15.19
C SER A 150 19.73 6.85 -15.34
N ARG A 151 19.71 7.89 -14.50
CA ARG A 151 20.76 8.92 -14.47
C ARG A 151 22.08 8.36 -13.96
N ASP A 152 22.04 7.61 -12.87
CA ASP A 152 23.24 7.03 -12.24
C ASP A 152 23.92 6.02 -13.17
N GLN A 153 23.14 5.26 -13.96
CA GLN A 153 23.66 4.29 -14.92
C GLN A 153 23.94 4.89 -16.31
N ASN A 154 23.64 6.18 -16.51
CA ASN A 154 23.69 6.86 -17.81
C ASN A 154 22.93 6.08 -18.92
N GLN A 155 21.71 5.65 -18.60
CA GLN A 155 20.83 4.88 -19.47
C GLN A 155 19.50 5.60 -19.70
N LEU A 156 18.76 5.16 -20.72
CA LEU A 156 17.39 5.61 -20.95
C LEU A 156 16.48 5.18 -19.80
N ASN A 157 15.65 6.10 -19.30
CA ASN A 157 14.69 5.80 -18.25
C ASN A 157 13.70 4.72 -18.74
N PRO A 158 13.66 3.54 -18.09
CA PRO A 158 12.81 2.44 -18.52
C PRO A 158 11.31 2.72 -18.33
N ALA A 159 10.92 3.71 -17.50
CA ALA A 159 9.53 4.13 -17.35
C ALA A 159 8.88 4.59 -18.67
N PHE A 160 9.67 4.98 -19.67
CA PHE A 160 9.17 5.33 -21.01
C PHE A 160 8.85 4.12 -21.88
N ARG A 161 9.27 2.91 -21.49
CA ARG A 161 9.01 1.68 -22.25
C ARG A 161 7.63 1.13 -21.87
N PRO A 162 6.72 0.93 -22.83
CA PRO A 162 5.43 0.32 -22.55
C PRO A 162 5.57 -1.03 -21.85
N GLY A 163 4.83 -1.22 -20.76
CA GLY A 163 4.83 -2.46 -19.98
C GLY A 163 6.01 -2.67 -19.02
N ASP A 164 6.94 -1.71 -18.90
CA ASP A 164 8.01 -1.78 -17.91
C ASP A 164 7.48 -1.59 -16.48
N ILE A 165 6.62 -0.57 -16.29
CA ILE A 165 5.84 -0.41 -15.07
C ILE A 165 4.66 -1.39 -15.11
N GLN A 166 4.56 -2.21 -14.06
CA GLN A 166 3.52 -3.21 -13.90
C GLN A 166 2.72 -2.93 -12.64
N VAL A 167 1.44 -3.26 -12.68
CA VAL A 167 0.51 -3.04 -11.56
C VAL A 167 0.03 -4.37 -11.03
N ALA A 168 0.09 -4.53 -9.71
CA ALA A 168 -0.45 -5.68 -8.98
C ALA A 168 -1.42 -5.22 -7.89
N VAL A 169 -2.21 -6.18 -7.39
CA VAL A 169 -3.11 -5.97 -6.25
C VAL A 169 -2.36 -6.38 -4.99
N PHE A 170 -2.23 -5.47 -4.03
CA PHE A 170 -1.52 -5.70 -2.77
C PHE A 170 -2.03 -6.95 -2.05
N GLU A 171 -3.35 -7.09 -1.94
CA GLU A 171 -4.00 -8.19 -1.23
C GLU A 171 -3.66 -9.56 -1.84
N ASP A 172 -3.51 -9.64 -3.16
CA ASP A 172 -3.10 -10.86 -3.86
C ASP A 172 -1.64 -11.21 -3.55
N ILE A 173 -0.75 -10.21 -3.47
CA ILE A 173 0.65 -10.41 -3.06
C ILE A 173 0.71 -10.93 -1.62
N ILE A 174 -0.03 -10.31 -0.69
CA ILE A 174 -0.07 -10.73 0.71
C ILE A 174 -0.61 -12.15 0.85
N LYS A 175 -1.66 -12.49 0.10
CA LYS A 175 -2.19 -13.85 0.05
C LYS A 175 -1.13 -14.83 -0.46
N GLY A 176 -0.41 -14.49 -1.52
CA GLY A 176 0.70 -15.29 -2.05
C GLY A 176 1.86 -15.45 -1.07
N MET A 177 2.22 -14.41 -0.33
CA MET A 177 3.28 -14.46 0.70
C MET A 177 2.93 -15.37 1.89
N LYS A 178 1.63 -15.42 2.26
CA LYS A 178 1.11 -16.30 3.31
C LYS A 178 1.03 -17.76 2.86
N ASP A 179 0.90 -18.01 1.56
CA ASP A 179 0.93 -19.36 0.99
C ASP A 179 2.38 -19.86 0.89
N THR A 180 2.79 -20.67 1.86
CA THR A 180 4.18 -21.19 1.97
C THR A 180 4.61 -22.11 0.84
N SER A 181 3.69 -22.49 -0.06
CA SER A 181 3.97 -23.33 -1.22
C SER A 181 4.69 -22.59 -2.35
N THR A 182 4.74 -21.25 -2.33
CA THR A 182 5.36 -20.45 -3.40
C THR A 182 6.52 -19.60 -2.88
N SER A 183 7.74 -19.85 -3.38
CA SER A 183 8.94 -19.06 -3.07
C SER A 183 9.05 -17.74 -3.86
N ASN A 184 8.08 -17.46 -4.73
CA ASN A 184 8.10 -16.35 -5.69
C ASN A 184 7.96 -14.96 -5.06
N TRP A 185 7.82 -14.86 -3.74
CA TRP A 185 7.59 -13.60 -3.04
C TRP A 185 8.68 -13.25 -2.01
N ASP A 186 9.66 -14.15 -1.81
CA ASP A 186 10.70 -13.98 -0.79
C ASP A 186 11.64 -12.81 -1.08
N ASP A 187 11.75 -12.37 -2.33
CA ASP A 187 12.55 -11.23 -2.77
C ASP A 187 11.75 -9.91 -2.88
N VAL A 188 10.44 -9.90 -2.63
CA VAL A 188 9.61 -8.68 -2.75
C VAL A 188 9.70 -7.81 -1.50
N VAL A 189 10.05 -6.54 -1.66
CA VAL A 189 10.08 -5.56 -0.56
C VAL A 189 9.10 -4.42 -0.84
N PHE A 190 8.29 -4.06 0.15
CA PHE A 190 7.35 -2.95 0.03
C PHE A 190 8.04 -1.64 0.40
N ILE A 191 7.91 -0.64 -0.46
CA ILE A 191 8.49 0.69 -0.28
C ILE A 191 7.39 1.60 0.30
N PRO A 192 7.59 2.18 1.50
CA PRO A 192 6.65 3.13 2.06
C PRO A 192 6.45 4.36 1.17
N PRO A 193 5.23 4.93 1.11
CA PRO A 193 4.98 6.17 0.38
C PRO A 193 5.94 7.30 0.79
N GLY A 194 6.58 7.94 -0.18
CA GLY A 194 7.54 9.02 0.03
C GLY A 194 8.91 8.58 0.55
N PHE A 195 9.17 7.28 0.65
CA PHE A 195 10.50 6.76 0.99
C PHE A 195 11.42 6.83 -0.24
N ASP A 196 12.55 7.49 -0.11
CA ASP A 196 13.56 7.55 -1.17
C ASP A 196 14.40 6.27 -1.18
N VAL A 197 14.37 5.57 -2.32
CA VAL A 197 15.06 4.31 -2.48
C VAL A 197 16.41 4.57 -3.14
N SER A 198 17.48 4.50 -2.34
CA SER A 198 18.84 4.60 -2.89
C SER A 198 19.21 3.33 -3.63
N THR A 199 19.58 3.47 -4.91
CA THR A 199 20.15 2.40 -5.74
C THR A 199 21.67 2.31 -5.64
N ASP A 200 22.30 3.20 -4.87
CA ASP A 200 23.75 3.20 -4.67
C ASP A 200 24.17 2.10 -3.66
N PRO A 201 24.98 1.12 -4.08
CA PRO A 201 25.46 0.07 -3.18
C PRO A 201 26.35 0.60 -2.05
N THR A 202 26.87 1.82 -2.17
CA THR A 202 27.72 2.50 -1.19
C THR A 202 26.96 3.21 -0.07
N GLN A 203 25.64 3.44 -0.20
CA GLN A 203 24.84 4.13 0.82
C GLN A 203 24.10 3.19 1.78
N LEU A 204 24.03 1.89 1.49
CA LEU A 204 23.38 0.89 2.35
C LEU A 204 24.29 0.35 3.49
N GLN A 205 25.42 1.02 3.77
CA GLN A 205 26.41 0.64 4.77
C GLN A 205 26.45 1.52 6.03
N GLN A 206 25.49 2.43 6.23
CA GLN A 206 25.39 3.23 7.46
C GLN A 206 24.14 2.90 8.25
#